data_AF-A0A6I5W7G6-F1
#
_entry.id   AF-A0A6I5W7G6-F1
#
_cell.length_a   1.000
_cell.length_b   1.000
_cell.length_c   1.000
_cell.angle_alpha   90.00
_cell.angle_beta   90.00
_cell.angle_gamma   90.00
#
_symmetry.space_group_name_H-M   'P 1'
#
loop_
_entity.id
_entity.type
_entity.pdbx_description
1 polymer ?
#
loop_
_entity_poly.entity_id
_entity_poly.type
_entity_poly.pdbx_seq_one_letter_code
_entity_poly.pdbx_strand_id
1 'polypeptide(L)'
;MLISRASRAATLAACATFLLATSACGTDKPEEGSTNTQVRLYGTDGNMLNSYAAELKERAGLVDGMKGTTPLTPLPEDFKRRLLAVDPNLTDFLYAAEAYDAVLISALAAQLAGSTDPAAIAKQIVGVTNGGQRCETAASCLDLARKGQDIEYRSVSLTRAGFTDAGEPSTASYATLHFDGQQINDGKTEFVGAGLESGASTKAPPRPKKQGTGAADRNDGSPLVLGGLLPKTGDLAIANPPLSAGAALAIKEINAAGGALGDPVTWIDGDDGTNPAVAKATVASHVEAGVHVIIGAGGSGISREVLPDVVKAGLVLFSPSNTDASLTDLDDKGLYFRTAPPDSLQGRALADVIMRDGPQKIAIVARKDSYGEGLQGFVRAELEKAGIGADRLKLLTYEPPEDAKAKPVDFTSGAQEIKSFGADAVLIIGFGESAAVIRALADAGVQLRR
;
A
#
# COMPACT_ATOMS: atom_id res chain seq x y z
N MET A 1 -36.32 -63.24 8.34
CA MET A 1 -35.64 -63.59 9.60
C MET A 1 -35.50 -62.33 10.43
N LEU A 2 -36.32 -62.22 11.49
CA LEU A 2 -36.15 -61.22 12.56
C LEU A 2 -34.99 -61.62 13.46
N ILE A 3 -34.36 -60.62 14.11
CA ILE A 3 -33.88 -60.56 15.51
C ILE A 3 -33.32 -59.12 15.67
N SER A 4 -34.09 -58.16 16.22
CA SER A 4 -34.20 -57.79 17.65
C SER A 4 -32.99 -56.99 18.18
N ARG A 5 -33.10 -55.66 18.29
CA ARG A 5 -33.35 -54.86 19.52
C ARG A 5 -32.38 -55.13 20.69
N ALA A 6 -31.69 -54.08 21.15
CA ALA A 6 -31.76 -53.62 22.55
C ALA A 6 -31.06 -52.27 22.77
N SER A 7 -31.79 -51.36 23.39
CA SER A 7 -31.41 -50.05 23.91
C SER A 7 -30.95 -50.17 25.37
N ARG A 8 -30.00 -49.32 25.82
CA ARG A 8 -29.80 -48.92 27.23
C ARG A 8 -29.27 -47.48 27.20
N ALA A 9 -30.04 -46.45 27.56
CA ALA A 9 -30.53 -46.04 28.88
C ALA A 9 -29.40 -45.65 29.86
N ALA A 10 -29.52 -44.41 30.33
CA ALA A 10 -28.58 -43.58 31.06
C ALA A 10 -28.28 -44.02 32.50
N THR A 11 -27.19 -43.48 33.06
CA THR A 11 -27.06 -43.28 34.51
C THR A 11 -26.21 -42.05 34.80
N LEU A 12 -26.86 -40.98 35.26
CA LEU A 12 -26.22 -39.85 35.94
C LEU A 12 -25.61 -40.36 37.25
N ALA A 13 -24.37 -39.98 37.54
CA ALA A 13 -23.80 -40.02 38.88
C ALA A 13 -23.43 -38.59 39.29
N ALA A 14 -24.25 -38.01 40.16
CA ALA A 14 -23.95 -36.81 40.91
C ALA A 14 -23.02 -37.18 42.07
N CYS A 15 -21.85 -36.54 42.14
CA CYS A 15 -21.03 -36.51 43.35
C CYS A 15 -20.91 -35.05 43.80
N ALA A 16 -21.74 -34.71 44.79
CA ALA A 16 -21.56 -33.54 45.64
C ALA A 16 -20.73 -33.96 46.85
N THR A 17 -19.61 -33.29 47.11
CA THR A 17 -18.95 -33.35 48.41
C THR A 17 -18.26 -32.04 48.76
N PHE A 18 -18.89 -31.34 49.70
CA PHE A 18 -18.35 -30.57 50.83
C PHE A 18 -17.18 -29.60 50.63
N LEU A 19 -17.56 -28.32 50.67
CA LEU A 19 -16.75 -27.20 51.16
C LEU A 19 -16.27 -27.44 52.60
N LEU A 20 -14.96 -27.28 52.83
CA LEU A 20 -14.39 -26.96 54.13
C LEU A 20 -13.73 -25.58 54.01
N ALA A 21 -14.36 -24.58 54.64
CA ALA A 21 -13.82 -23.26 54.82
C ALA A 21 -12.74 -23.30 55.91
N THR A 22 -11.51 -22.95 55.56
CA THR A 22 -10.50 -22.54 56.55
C THR A 22 -10.43 -21.02 56.56
N SER A 23 -10.95 -20.42 57.63
CA SER A 23 -10.76 -19.02 57.96
C SER A 23 -9.28 -18.77 58.31
N ALA A 24 -8.54 -18.18 57.38
CA ALA A 24 -7.26 -17.54 57.69
C ALA A 24 -7.47 -16.03 57.65
N CYS A 25 -7.38 -15.39 58.81
CA CYS A 25 -7.30 -13.93 58.93
C CYS A 25 -5.94 -13.48 58.36
N GLY A 26 -5.91 -13.10 57.08
CA GLY A 26 -4.85 -12.30 56.48
C GLY A 26 -5.43 -10.93 56.16
N THR A 27 -4.85 -9.87 56.75
CA THR A 27 -5.15 -8.49 56.38
C THR A 27 -4.44 -8.18 55.06
N ASP A 28 -4.99 -8.70 53.95
CA ASP A 28 -4.49 -8.38 52.63
C ASP A 28 -5.19 -7.11 52.14
N LYS A 29 -4.41 -6.02 52.11
CA LYS A 29 -4.73 -4.89 51.23
C LYS A 29 -4.88 -5.43 49.81
N PRO A 30 -5.81 -4.93 48.99
CA PRO A 30 -5.79 -5.25 47.57
C PRO A 30 -4.47 -4.76 47.02
N GLU A 31 -3.57 -5.68 46.68
CA GLU A 31 -2.46 -5.37 45.80
C GLU A 31 -3.09 -4.88 44.49
N GLU A 32 -2.84 -3.63 44.15
CA GLU A 32 -3.00 -3.15 42.78
C GLU A 32 -2.16 -4.05 41.89
N GLY A 33 -2.81 -5.05 41.29
CA GLY A 33 -2.22 -5.87 40.25
C GLY A 33 -1.87 -4.96 39.08
N SER A 34 -0.65 -4.44 39.10
CA SER A 34 0.05 -3.96 37.90
C SER A 34 0.17 -5.16 36.97
N THR A 35 -0.87 -5.44 36.19
CA THR A 35 -0.72 -6.29 35.01
C THR A 35 0.33 -5.61 34.16
N ASN A 36 1.50 -6.24 34.08
CA ASN A 36 2.65 -5.80 33.29
C ASN A 36 2.32 -6.01 31.80
N THR A 37 1.26 -5.37 31.33
CA THR A 37 0.66 -5.58 30.02
C THR A 37 1.58 -4.93 28.99
N GLN A 38 2.34 -5.78 28.31
CA GLN A 38 3.17 -5.33 27.21
C GLN A 38 2.29 -4.99 26.00
N VAL A 39 2.53 -3.83 25.42
CA VAL A 39 1.82 -3.31 24.25
C VAL A 39 2.46 -3.83 22.98
N ARG A 40 1.65 -4.48 22.14
CA ARG A 40 2.07 -4.86 20.79
C ARG A 40 1.94 -3.68 19.84
N LEU A 41 2.96 -3.44 19.03
CA LEU A 41 2.92 -2.42 17.99
C LEU A 41 2.52 -3.02 16.65
N TYR A 42 1.65 -2.29 15.94
CA TYR A 42 1.26 -2.59 14.57
C TYR A 42 1.50 -1.38 13.66
N GLY A 43 1.82 -1.64 12.41
CA GLY A 43 2.08 -0.63 11.39
C GLY A 43 1.44 -0.93 10.03
N THR A 44 1.72 -0.03 9.10
CA THR A 44 1.20 0.01 7.73
C THR A 44 2.35 0.15 6.74
N ASP A 45 2.06 0.14 5.44
CA ASP A 45 3.03 0.38 4.35
C ASP A 45 3.86 1.64 4.51
N GLY A 46 3.32 2.67 5.15
CA GLY A 46 4.08 3.86 5.49
C GLY A 46 5.25 3.67 6.47
N ASN A 47 5.25 2.61 7.28
CA ASN A 47 6.25 2.41 8.34
C ASN A 47 6.72 0.93 8.52
N MET A 48 6.33 0.03 7.62
CA MET A 48 6.77 -1.36 7.59
C MET A 48 7.83 -1.60 6.51
N LEU A 49 9.02 -1.03 6.70
CA LEU A 49 10.19 -1.08 5.79
C LEU A 49 11.49 -1.03 6.60
N ASN A 50 12.58 -1.65 6.12
CA ASN A 50 13.85 -1.73 6.86
C ASN A 50 14.45 -0.36 7.21
N SER A 51 14.24 0.66 6.37
CA SER A 51 14.71 2.02 6.63
C SER A 51 13.98 2.72 7.78
N TYR A 52 12.77 2.26 8.17
CA TYR A 52 11.98 2.90 9.22
C TYR A 52 12.65 2.84 10.61
N ALA A 53 13.43 1.80 10.91
CA ALA A 53 14.14 1.69 12.18
C ALA A 53 15.12 2.88 12.40
N ALA A 54 15.68 3.44 11.32
CA ALA A 54 16.57 4.60 11.39
C ALA A 54 15.83 5.89 11.84
N GLU A 55 14.53 6.01 11.58
CA GLU A 55 13.72 7.16 12.00
C GLU A 55 13.60 7.25 13.54
N LEU A 56 13.84 6.13 14.24
CA LEU A 56 13.87 6.04 15.70
C LEU A 56 15.23 6.41 16.31
N LYS A 57 16.25 6.65 15.48
CA LYS A 57 17.60 7.08 15.89
C LYS A 57 18.21 6.14 16.93
N GLU A 58 18.69 6.65 18.06
CA GLU A 58 19.26 5.87 19.15
C GLU A 58 18.29 4.88 19.81
N ARG A 59 17.00 4.95 19.45
CA ARG A 59 15.94 4.08 19.97
C ARG A 59 15.38 3.12 18.91
N ALA A 60 16.18 2.77 17.89
CA ALA A 60 15.80 1.82 16.83
C ALA A 60 15.19 0.51 17.36
N GLY A 61 15.69 -0.04 18.48
CA GLY A 61 15.12 -1.26 19.08
C GLY A 61 13.68 -1.14 19.62
N LEU A 62 13.02 0.02 19.51
CA LEU A 62 11.60 0.16 19.85
C LEU A 62 10.67 -0.45 18.78
N VAL A 63 11.15 -0.71 17.56
CA VAL A 63 10.37 -1.43 16.54
C VAL A 63 10.47 -2.95 16.66
N ASP A 64 11.38 -3.49 17.47
CA ASP A 64 11.47 -4.93 17.66
C ASP A 64 10.10 -5.49 18.10
N GLY A 65 9.65 -6.57 17.47
CA GLY A 65 8.34 -7.18 17.73
C GLY A 65 7.16 -6.49 17.04
N MET A 66 7.35 -5.33 16.41
CA MET A 66 6.32 -4.64 15.63
C MET A 66 5.93 -5.49 14.41
N LYS A 67 4.61 -5.58 14.17
CA LYS A 67 4.03 -6.27 13.01
C LYS A 67 3.31 -5.27 12.13
N GLY A 68 2.92 -5.65 10.92
CA GLY A 68 2.09 -4.77 10.11
C GLY A 68 1.87 -5.34 8.73
N THR A 69 1.18 -4.56 7.91
CA THR A 69 0.85 -4.99 6.54
C THR A 69 1.26 -3.96 5.51
N THR A 70 1.70 -4.43 4.35
CA THR A 70 1.96 -3.59 3.17
C THR A 70 1.35 -4.22 1.92
N PRO A 71 0.91 -3.42 0.92
CA PRO A 71 0.70 -3.96 -0.42
C PRO A 71 2.01 -4.54 -0.93
N LEU A 72 2.02 -5.85 -1.13
CA LEU A 72 3.17 -6.57 -1.66
C LEU A 72 2.74 -7.94 -2.18
N THR A 73 3.01 -8.17 -3.45
CA THR A 73 2.96 -9.51 -4.04
C THR A 73 4.32 -10.20 -3.84
N PRO A 74 4.37 -11.53 -3.64
CA PRO A 74 5.65 -12.25 -3.64
C PRO A 74 6.45 -11.95 -4.91
N LEU A 75 7.58 -11.25 -4.73
CA LEU A 75 8.38 -10.81 -5.87
C LEU A 75 9.30 -11.95 -6.37
N PRO A 76 9.32 -12.23 -7.68
CA PRO A 76 10.28 -13.17 -8.25
C PRO A 76 11.73 -12.74 -7.97
N GLU A 77 12.60 -13.71 -7.69
CA GLU A 77 14.01 -13.44 -7.41
C GLU A 77 14.74 -12.81 -8.60
N ASP A 78 14.33 -13.09 -9.84
CA ASP A 78 14.89 -12.40 -11.00
C ASP A 78 14.52 -10.91 -11.05
N PHE A 79 13.30 -10.56 -10.62
CA PHE A 79 12.85 -9.18 -10.54
C PHE A 79 13.63 -8.41 -9.47
N LYS A 80 13.79 -8.99 -8.27
CA LYS A 80 14.65 -8.42 -7.22
C LYS A 80 16.09 -8.20 -7.70
N ARG A 81 16.69 -9.17 -8.40
CA ARG A 81 18.03 -9.01 -9.00
C ARG A 81 18.09 -7.88 -10.02
N ARG A 82 17.06 -7.72 -10.84
CA ARG A 82 16.98 -6.64 -11.84
C ARG A 82 16.85 -5.27 -11.18
N LEU A 83 16.08 -5.16 -10.10
CA LEU A 83 16.01 -3.95 -9.27
C LEU A 83 17.35 -3.63 -8.61
N LEU A 84 18.03 -4.62 -8.02
CA LEU A 84 19.36 -4.45 -7.43
C LEU A 84 20.44 -4.08 -8.46
N ALA A 85 20.24 -4.41 -9.74
CA ALA A 85 21.10 -3.95 -10.82
C ALA A 85 20.84 -2.48 -11.22
N VAL A 86 19.69 -1.91 -10.85
CA VAL A 86 19.38 -0.49 -10.97
C VAL A 86 19.89 0.28 -9.76
N ASP A 87 19.59 -0.22 -8.56
CA ASP A 87 20.10 0.33 -7.30
C ASP A 87 20.58 -0.81 -6.37
N PRO A 88 21.90 -0.99 -6.20
CA PRO A 88 22.45 -2.05 -5.36
C PRO A 88 22.27 -1.81 -3.86
N ASN A 89 21.78 -0.64 -3.45
CA ASN A 89 21.58 -0.28 -2.04
C ASN A 89 20.16 -0.55 -1.53
N LEU A 90 19.26 -1.07 -2.37
CA LEU A 90 17.90 -1.39 -1.94
C LEU A 90 17.92 -2.39 -0.80
N THR A 91 17.27 -2.01 0.30
CA THR A 91 17.03 -2.88 1.46
C THR A 91 15.61 -3.45 1.47
N ASP A 92 14.71 -2.88 0.67
CA ASP A 92 13.31 -3.22 0.58
C ASP A 92 12.84 -3.06 -0.86
N PHE A 93 11.66 -3.61 -1.16
CA PHE A 93 11.07 -3.60 -2.50
C PHE A 93 9.63 -3.08 -2.52
N LEU A 94 9.22 -2.35 -1.46
CA LEU A 94 7.89 -1.77 -1.32
C LEU A 94 7.56 -0.90 -2.55
N TYR A 95 6.39 -1.14 -3.17
CA TYR A 95 5.89 -0.45 -4.36
C TYR A 95 6.79 -0.49 -5.63
N ALA A 96 7.90 -1.24 -5.63
CA ALA A 96 8.77 -1.32 -6.80
C ALA A 96 8.08 -2.00 -7.99
N ALA A 97 7.28 -3.04 -7.72
CA ALA A 97 6.51 -3.75 -8.73
C ALA A 97 5.39 -2.86 -9.31
N GLU A 98 4.71 -2.12 -8.44
CA GLU A 98 3.63 -1.20 -8.77
C GLU A 98 4.13 -0.02 -9.61
N ALA A 99 5.30 0.55 -9.28
CA ALA A 99 5.96 1.58 -10.09
C ALA A 99 6.41 1.07 -11.45
N TYR A 100 6.99 -0.15 -11.48
CA TYR A 100 7.36 -0.80 -12.74
C TYR A 100 6.13 -1.01 -13.63
N ASP A 101 5.04 -1.54 -13.06
CA ASP A 101 3.80 -1.83 -13.79
C ASP A 101 3.11 -0.54 -14.28
N ALA A 102 3.06 0.53 -13.48
CA ALA A 102 2.47 1.81 -13.89
C ALA A 102 3.18 2.41 -15.12
N VAL A 103 4.52 2.37 -15.14
CA VAL A 103 5.32 2.83 -16.28
C VAL A 103 5.09 1.96 -17.52
N LEU A 104 5.13 0.63 -17.36
CA LEU A 104 4.98 -0.29 -18.50
C LEU A 104 3.55 -0.25 -19.07
N ILE A 105 2.52 -0.21 -18.23
CA ILE A 105 1.13 -0.06 -18.67
C ILE A 105 0.95 1.26 -19.44
N SER A 106 1.54 2.36 -18.98
CA SER A 106 1.48 3.65 -19.68
C SER A 106 2.06 3.58 -21.09
N ALA A 107 3.22 2.93 -21.25
CA ALA A 107 3.85 2.74 -22.54
C ALA A 107 3.05 1.80 -23.47
N LEU A 108 2.49 0.72 -22.93
CA LEU A 108 1.63 -0.21 -23.66
C LEU A 108 0.32 0.46 -24.11
N ALA A 109 -0.29 1.27 -23.24
CA ALA A 109 -1.49 2.02 -23.53
C ALA A 109 -1.25 3.02 -24.68
N ALA A 110 -0.15 3.77 -24.64
CA ALA A 110 0.26 4.63 -25.76
C ALA A 110 0.48 3.83 -27.04
N GLN A 111 1.17 2.69 -26.96
CA GLN A 111 1.42 1.80 -28.09
C GLN A 111 0.12 1.29 -28.74
N LEU A 112 -0.87 0.87 -27.95
CA LEU A 112 -2.16 0.39 -28.45
C LEU A 112 -3.02 1.54 -29.00
N ALA A 113 -2.97 2.71 -28.37
CA ALA A 113 -3.66 3.91 -28.83
C ALA A 113 -3.10 4.44 -30.16
N GLY A 114 -1.81 4.21 -30.42
CA GLY A 114 -1.08 4.78 -31.55
C GLY A 114 -0.99 6.30 -31.47
N SER A 115 -0.86 6.86 -30.27
CA SER A 115 -0.74 8.29 -30.01
C SER A 115 -0.14 8.52 -28.62
N THR A 116 0.48 9.68 -28.42
CA THR A 116 0.88 10.14 -27.07
C THR A 116 -0.19 11.01 -26.41
N ASP A 117 -1.31 11.30 -27.08
CA ASP A 117 -2.44 12.01 -26.50
C ASP A 117 -2.92 11.36 -25.19
N PRO A 118 -2.86 12.05 -24.03
CA PRO A 118 -3.15 11.44 -22.75
C PRO A 118 -4.57 10.87 -22.65
N ALA A 119 -5.56 11.51 -23.28
CA ALA A 119 -6.94 11.01 -23.28
C ALA A 119 -7.08 9.72 -24.11
N ALA A 120 -6.32 9.56 -25.18
CA ALA A 120 -6.24 8.30 -25.93
C ALA A 120 -5.51 7.21 -25.15
N ILE A 121 -4.42 7.55 -24.45
CA ILE A 121 -3.69 6.64 -23.54
C ILE A 121 -4.63 6.14 -22.44
N ALA A 122 -5.31 7.06 -21.74
CA ALA A 122 -6.19 6.73 -20.62
C ALA A 122 -7.25 5.70 -20.97
N LYS A 123 -7.87 5.83 -22.15
CA LYS A 123 -8.90 4.88 -22.64
C LYS A 123 -8.37 3.46 -22.86
N GLN A 124 -7.05 3.28 -23.01
CA GLN A 124 -6.42 1.98 -23.18
C GLN A 124 -5.96 1.35 -21.86
N ILE A 125 -5.71 2.12 -20.80
CA ILE A 125 -5.06 1.63 -19.57
C ILE A 125 -5.80 0.42 -18.96
N VAL A 126 -7.12 0.49 -18.81
CA VAL A 126 -7.90 -0.65 -18.28
C VAL A 126 -7.81 -1.86 -19.21
N GLY A 127 -7.85 -1.65 -20.53
CA GLY A 127 -7.75 -2.70 -21.54
C GLY A 127 -6.41 -3.40 -21.60
N VAL A 128 -5.31 -2.68 -21.35
CA VAL A 128 -3.95 -3.27 -21.29
C VAL A 128 -3.89 -4.45 -20.34
N THR A 129 -4.70 -4.42 -19.27
CA THR A 129 -4.70 -5.44 -18.23
C THR A 129 -5.88 -6.43 -18.36
N ASN A 130 -6.72 -6.37 -19.39
CA ASN A 130 -7.95 -7.18 -19.44
C ASN A 130 -8.27 -7.70 -20.85
N GLY A 131 -8.76 -8.95 -20.95
CA GLY A 131 -9.50 -9.43 -22.12
C GLY A 131 -8.72 -9.65 -23.43
N GLY A 132 -7.39 -9.64 -23.39
CA GLY A 132 -6.51 -9.82 -24.57
C GLY A 132 -5.59 -11.05 -24.50
N GLN A 133 -4.61 -11.10 -25.39
CA GLN A 133 -3.58 -12.14 -25.35
C GLN A 133 -2.59 -11.88 -24.20
N ARG A 134 -2.42 -12.87 -23.32
CA ARG A 134 -1.52 -12.74 -22.17
C ARG A 134 -0.07 -12.52 -22.58
N CYS A 135 0.58 -11.58 -21.91
CA CYS A 135 2.00 -11.28 -22.03
C CYS A 135 2.54 -10.74 -20.71
N GLU A 136 3.84 -10.89 -20.45
CA GLU A 136 4.39 -10.65 -19.11
C GLU A 136 5.67 -9.78 -19.08
N THR A 137 6.33 -9.61 -20.23
CA THR A 137 7.57 -8.82 -20.33
C THR A 137 7.38 -7.63 -21.26
N ALA A 138 8.14 -6.55 -21.05
CA ALA A 138 8.09 -5.39 -21.93
C ALA A 138 8.25 -5.79 -23.41
N ALA A 139 9.22 -6.66 -23.72
CA ALA A 139 9.47 -7.14 -25.07
C ALA A 139 8.29 -7.92 -25.67
N SER A 140 7.75 -8.89 -24.93
CA SER A 140 6.63 -9.72 -25.42
C SER A 140 5.35 -8.89 -25.60
N CYS A 141 5.04 -8.01 -24.65
CA CYS A 141 3.84 -7.18 -24.72
C CYS A 141 3.91 -6.13 -25.82
N LEU A 142 5.06 -5.45 -25.98
CA LEU A 142 5.24 -4.47 -27.05
C LEU A 142 5.18 -5.13 -28.43
N ASP A 143 5.69 -6.35 -28.61
CA ASP A 143 5.57 -7.09 -29.87
C ASP A 143 4.10 -7.35 -30.26
N LEU A 144 3.27 -7.81 -29.32
CA LEU A 144 1.84 -8.01 -29.57
C LEU A 144 1.11 -6.69 -29.83
N ALA A 145 1.39 -5.66 -29.01
CA ALA A 145 0.76 -4.34 -29.15
C ALA A 145 1.10 -3.68 -30.50
N ARG A 146 2.34 -3.80 -30.99
CA ARG A 146 2.74 -3.30 -32.33
C ARG A 146 2.01 -3.99 -33.47
N LYS A 147 1.67 -5.27 -33.29
CA LYS A 147 0.85 -6.05 -34.25
C LYS A 147 -0.63 -5.64 -34.21
N GLY A 148 -1.03 -4.75 -33.30
CA GLY A 148 -2.41 -4.31 -33.12
C GLY A 148 -3.29 -5.38 -32.47
N GLN A 149 -2.70 -6.23 -31.64
CA GLN A 149 -3.43 -7.24 -30.89
C GLN A 149 -3.80 -6.70 -29.50
N ASP A 150 -5.01 -7.01 -29.06
CA ASP A 150 -5.40 -6.79 -27.66
C ASP A 150 -4.49 -7.65 -26.76
N ILE A 151 -4.02 -7.06 -25.67
CA ILE A 151 -3.11 -7.73 -24.73
C ILE A 151 -3.75 -7.84 -23.35
N GLU A 152 -3.36 -8.87 -22.61
CA GLU A 152 -3.66 -9.01 -21.19
C GLU A 152 -2.32 -9.01 -20.44
N TYR A 153 -1.81 -7.82 -20.17
CA TYR A 153 -0.59 -7.64 -19.40
C TYR A 153 -0.78 -8.18 -17.98
N ARG A 154 0.05 -9.15 -17.62
CA ARG A 154 0.16 -9.71 -16.27
C ARG A 154 1.63 -9.68 -15.88
N SER A 155 1.95 -9.01 -14.80
CA SER A 155 3.34 -8.85 -14.38
C SER A 155 3.38 -8.71 -12.87
N VAL A 156 4.37 -8.00 -12.34
CA VAL A 156 4.87 -8.26 -11.00
C VAL A 156 3.84 -7.93 -9.92
N SER A 157 3.13 -6.81 -10.00
CA SER A 157 2.06 -6.51 -9.02
C SER A 157 0.70 -7.05 -9.47
N LEU A 158 0.45 -7.17 -10.77
CA LEU A 158 -0.79 -7.67 -11.36
C LEU A 158 -0.73 -9.15 -11.75
N THR A 159 -0.91 -10.05 -10.76
CA THR A 159 -0.75 -11.49 -10.96
C THR A 159 -2.06 -12.27 -11.14
N ARG A 160 -3.12 -11.88 -10.44
CA ARG A 160 -4.39 -12.64 -10.39
C ARG A 160 -5.44 -12.12 -11.36
N ALA A 161 -5.66 -10.82 -11.37
CA ALA A 161 -6.62 -10.16 -12.24
C ALA A 161 -6.14 -8.76 -12.66
N GLY A 162 -6.83 -8.18 -13.65
CA GLY A 162 -6.54 -6.84 -14.14
C GLY A 162 -7.25 -5.74 -13.37
N PHE A 163 -7.33 -4.57 -14.00
CA PHE A 163 -7.97 -3.40 -13.42
C PHE A 163 -9.49 -3.51 -13.42
N THR A 164 -10.10 -2.89 -12.41
CA THR A 164 -11.52 -2.57 -12.37
C THR A 164 -11.86 -1.50 -13.41
N ASP A 165 -13.15 -1.21 -13.57
CA ASP A 165 -13.60 -0.08 -14.40
C ASP A 165 -13.09 1.29 -13.93
N ALA A 166 -12.68 1.42 -12.66
CA ALA A 166 -12.18 2.65 -12.08
C ALA A 166 -10.66 2.82 -12.24
N GLY A 167 -9.97 1.89 -12.90
CA GLY A 167 -8.54 2.06 -13.19
C GLY A 167 -7.59 1.67 -12.05
N GLU A 168 -8.01 0.72 -11.21
CA GLU A 168 -7.23 0.19 -10.08
C GLU A 168 -7.30 -1.35 -10.00
N PRO A 169 -6.39 -2.04 -9.29
CA PRO A 169 -6.38 -3.50 -9.24
C PRO A 169 -7.66 -4.08 -8.62
N SER A 170 -8.28 -5.06 -9.28
CA SER A 170 -9.45 -5.78 -8.74
C SER A 170 -9.10 -6.81 -7.66
N THR A 171 -7.83 -7.20 -7.61
CA THR A 171 -7.26 -8.11 -6.63
C THR A 171 -5.95 -7.55 -6.10
N ALA A 172 -5.63 -7.86 -4.85
CA ALA A 172 -4.41 -7.43 -4.19
C ALA A 172 -3.73 -8.59 -3.47
N SER A 173 -2.46 -8.40 -3.10
CA SER A 173 -1.73 -9.20 -2.14
C SER A 173 -1.16 -8.27 -1.08
N TYR A 174 -1.31 -8.67 0.18
CA TYR A 174 -0.74 -7.97 1.33
C TYR A 174 0.28 -8.87 2.02
N ALA A 175 1.49 -8.35 2.22
CA ALA A 175 2.47 -8.99 3.08
C ALA A 175 2.21 -8.60 4.54
N THR A 176 2.22 -9.58 5.43
CA THR A 176 2.34 -9.37 6.88
C THR A 176 3.82 -9.40 7.23
N LEU A 177 4.35 -8.27 7.70
CA LEU A 177 5.76 -8.07 7.99
C LEU A 177 6.00 -8.03 9.51
N HIS A 178 7.21 -8.42 9.92
CA HIS A 178 7.61 -8.51 11.32
C HIS A 178 9.01 -7.92 11.49
N PHE A 179 9.16 -6.93 12.37
CA PHE A 179 10.47 -6.46 12.81
C PHE A 179 11.09 -7.44 13.82
N ASP A 180 12.36 -7.76 13.60
CA ASP A 180 13.19 -8.64 14.41
C ASP A 180 14.64 -8.16 14.34
N GLY A 181 15.17 -7.61 15.44
CA GLY A 181 16.51 -7.04 15.44
C GLY A 181 16.64 -5.83 14.53
N GLN A 182 15.67 -4.91 14.59
CA GLN A 182 15.59 -3.65 13.83
C GLN A 182 15.46 -3.81 12.31
N GLN A 183 15.16 -5.02 11.83
CA GLN A 183 14.96 -5.33 10.41
C GLN A 183 13.69 -6.15 10.22
N ILE A 184 13.07 -6.05 9.06
CA ILE A 184 12.00 -6.94 8.62
C ILE A 184 12.57 -8.34 8.42
N ASN A 185 11.94 -9.31 9.08
CA ASN A 185 12.29 -10.72 8.95
C ASN A 185 11.50 -11.36 7.81
N ASP A 186 12.14 -11.47 6.64
CA ASP A 186 11.56 -12.12 5.45
C ASP A 186 11.07 -13.54 5.73
N GLY A 187 11.74 -14.29 6.61
CA GLY A 187 11.34 -15.65 7.00
C GLY A 187 10.04 -15.72 7.81
N LYS A 188 9.56 -14.60 8.34
CA LYS A 188 8.26 -14.45 9.02
C LYS A 188 7.20 -13.79 8.13
N THR A 189 7.52 -13.48 6.88
CA THR A 189 6.58 -12.81 5.97
C THR A 189 5.51 -13.78 5.50
N GLU A 190 4.24 -13.41 5.72
CA GLU A 190 3.08 -14.14 5.20
C GLU A 190 2.36 -13.29 4.16
N PHE A 191 1.75 -13.91 3.15
CA PHE A 191 0.99 -13.20 2.12
C PHE A 191 -0.48 -13.55 2.18
N VAL A 192 -1.33 -12.53 2.10
CA VAL A 192 -2.79 -12.67 2.08
C VAL A 192 -3.33 -12.01 0.82
N GLY A 193 -4.04 -12.79 0.02
CA GLY A 193 -4.77 -12.27 -1.14
C GLY A 193 -6.05 -11.55 -0.72
N ALA A 194 -6.36 -10.43 -1.38
CA ALA A 194 -7.60 -9.70 -1.23
C ALA A 194 -8.23 -9.38 -2.61
N GLY A 195 -9.47 -8.89 -2.59
CA GLY A 195 -10.24 -8.58 -3.80
C GLY A 195 -10.77 -9.82 -4.54
N LEU A 196 -11.49 -9.56 -5.63
CA LEU A 196 -12.20 -10.58 -6.40
C LEU A 196 -11.85 -10.44 -7.88
N GLU A 197 -11.51 -11.56 -8.53
CA GLU A 197 -11.20 -11.58 -9.97
C GLU A 197 -12.41 -11.17 -10.82
N SER A 198 -13.63 -11.43 -10.33
CA SER A 198 -14.87 -10.95 -10.96
C SER A 198 -15.05 -9.43 -10.90
N GLY A 199 -14.22 -8.72 -10.14
CA GLY A 199 -14.19 -7.26 -10.12
C GLY A 199 -13.38 -6.64 -11.26
N ALA A 200 -12.63 -7.44 -12.02
CA ALA A 200 -11.90 -6.98 -13.19
C ALA A 200 -12.87 -6.49 -14.27
N SER A 201 -12.48 -5.44 -14.99
CA SER A 201 -13.28 -4.88 -16.06
C SER A 201 -13.50 -5.89 -17.18
N THR A 202 -14.75 -6.01 -17.62
CA THR A 202 -15.12 -6.74 -18.85
C THR A 202 -15.43 -5.79 -20.00
N LYS A 203 -15.17 -4.48 -19.85
CA LYS A 203 -15.40 -3.50 -20.91
C LYS A 203 -14.33 -3.67 -21.99
N ALA A 204 -14.78 -3.80 -23.24
CA ALA A 204 -13.86 -3.86 -24.37
C ALA A 204 -13.12 -2.52 -24.52
N PRO A 205 -11.78 -2.52 -24.60
CA PRO A 205 -11.04 -1.30 -24.87
C PRO A 205 -11.26 -0.80 -26.30
N PRO A 206 -10.89 0.45 -26.62
CA PRO A 206 -10.85 0.90 -28.00
C PRO A 206 -9.93 0.00 -28.83
N ARG A 207 -10.34 -0.30 -30.07
CA ARG A 207 -9.58 -1.19 -30.96
C ARG A 207 -8.12 -0.72 -31.10
N PRO A 208 -7.13 -1.61 -30.87
CA PRO A 208 -5.72 -1.26 -31.04
C PRO A 208 -5.41 -0.80 -32.46
N LYS A 209 -4.53 0.20 -32.58
CA LYS A 209 -3.99 0.62 -33.87
C LYS A 209 -2.73 -0.16 -34.18
N LYS A 210 -2.76 -0.92 -35.27
CA LYS A 210 -1.54 -1.50 -35.85
C LYS A 210 -0.63 -0.39 -36.33
N GLN A 211 0.64 -0.42 -35.94
CA GLN A 211 1.64 0.51 -36.45
C GLN A 211 2.49 -0.19 -37.51
N GLY A 212 2.73 0.50 -38.62
CA GLY A 212 3.80 0.17 -39.55
C GLY A 212 5.15 0.49 -38.91
N THR A 213 6.22 -0.08 -39.46
CA THR A 213 7.58 0.03 -38.93
C THR A 213 8.25 1.37 -39.25
N GLY A 214 7.49 2.47 -39.42
CA GLY A 214 8.02 3.77 -39.84
C GLY A 214 7.37 4.94 -39.10
N ALA A 215 8.13 6.04 -38.97
CA ALA A 215 7.71 7.27 -38.29
C ALA A 215 6.46 7.96 -38.89
N ALA A 216 5.98 7.50 -40.05
CA ALA A 216 4.86 8.07 -40.79
C ALA A 216 3.46 7.72 -40.22
N ASP A 217 3.37 6.81 -39.24
CA ASP A 217 2.09 6.35 -38.67
C ASP A 217 1.70 7.05 -37.35
N ARG A 218 2.42 8.10 -36.93
CA ARG A 218 2.13 8.87 -35.71
C ARG A 218 1.22 10.06 -36.00
N ASN A 219 0.17 10.24 -35.20
CA ASN A 219 -0.74 11.39 -35.33
C ASN A 219 -0.12 12.71 -34.83
N ASP A 220 0.91 12.67 -33.98
CA ASP A 220 1.53 13.82 -33.28
C ASP A 220 3.07 13.90 -33.45
N GLY A 221 3.76 12.78 -33.64
CA GLY A 221 5.17 12.71 -34.03
C GLY A 221 6.18 12.79 -32.88
N SER A 222 5.76 13.03 -31.63
CA SER A 222 6.63 13.16 -30.46
C SER A 222 6.86 11.84 -29.72
N PRO A 223 8.05 11.63 -29.11
CA PRO A 223 8.28 10.51 -28.19
C PRO A 223 7.32 10.54 -27.00
N LEU A 224 6.99 9.37 -26.45
CA LEU A 224 6.25 9.30 -25.18
C LEU A 224 7.13 9.84 -24.05
N VAL A 225 6.65 10.91 -23.41
CA VAL A 225 7.26 11.53 -22.22
C VAL A 225 6.44 11.17 -20.99
N LEU A 226 7.08 10.50 -20.04
CA LEU A 226 6.54 10.19 -18.71
C LEU A 226 7.20 11.10 -17.67
N GLY A 227 6.42 11.59 -16.71
CA GLY A 227 6.91 12.43 -15.61
C GLY A 227 6.87 11.69 -14.29
N GLY A 228 7.88 11.86 -13.44
CA GLY A 228 7.87 11.35 -12.06
C GLY A 228 7.23 12.35 -11.10
N LEU A 229 6.42 11.85 -10.19
CA LEU A 229 5.93 12.60 -9.03
C LEU A 229 6.04 11.67 -7.81
N LEU A 230 7.27 11.22 -7.54
CA LEU A 230 7.55 10.24 -6.48
C LEU A 230 7.97 10.97 -5.19
N PRO A 231 7.81 10.37 -4.00
CA PRO A 231 8.03 11.07 -2.74
C PRO A 231 9.53 11.10 -2.40
N LYS A 232 10.32 11.93 -3.07
CA LYS A 232 11.78 11.95 -2.90
C LYS A 232 12.22 12.68 -1.64
N THR A 233 11.41 13.64 -1.22
CA THR A 233 11.56 14.35 0.05
C THR A 233 10.27 14.28 0.86
N GLY A 234 10.32 14.77 2.10
CA GLY A 234 9.22 14.63 3.05
C GLY A 234 9.30 13.34 3.86
N ASP A 235 8.27 13.07 4.64
CA ASP A 235 8.18 11.95 5.58
C ASP A 235 7.95 10.59 4.89
N LEU A 236 7.42 10.57 3.66
CA LEU A 236 7.30 9.36 2.83
C LEU A 236 8.60 9.02 2.06
N ALA A 237 9.65 9.84 2.17
CA ALA A 237 10.90 9.65 1.43
C ALA A 237 11.57 8.29 1.63
N ILE A 238 11.33 7.66 2.78
CA ILE A 238 11.80 6.32 3.12
C ILE A 238 11.32 5.23 2.15
N ALA A 239 10.21 5.46 1.44
CA ALA A 239 9.64 4.53 0.45
C ALA A 239 10.13 4.79 -0.99
N ASN A 240 10.81 5.90 -1.25
CA ASN A 240 11.18 6.29 -2.62
C ASN A 240 12.24 5.40 -3.30
N PRO A 241 13.29 4.90 -2.62
CA PRO A 241 14.32 4.11 -3.32
C PRO A 241 13.75 2.95 -4.14
N PRO A 242 12.91 2.04 -3.60
CA PRO A 242 12.31 0.97 -4.40
C PRO A 242 11.35 1.46 -5.49
N LEU A 243 10.53 2.50 -5.21
CA LEU A 243 9.66 3.14 -6.20
C LEU A 243 10.44 3.65 -7.42
N SER A 244 11.49 4.44 -7.16
CA SER A 244 12.36 5.01 -8.19
C SER A 244 13.08 3.92 -8.99
N ALA A 245 13.56 2.87 -8.31
CA ALA A 245 14.22 1.74 -8.97
C ALA A 245 13.26 0.96 -9.88
N GLY A 246 12.01 0.74 -9.45
CA GLY A 246 10.95 0.11 -10.23
C GLY A 246 10.62 0.88 -11.52
N ALA A 247 10.39 2.19 -11.39
CA ALA A 247 10.14 3.07 -12.54
C ALA A 247 11.33 3.08 -13.52
N ALA A 248 12.55 3.24 -13.01
CA ALA A 248 13.76 3.25 -13.83
C ALA A 248 13.99 1.91 -14.55
N LEU A 249 13.72 0.78 -13.89
CA LEU A 249 13.82 -0.55 -14.50
C LEU A 249 12.84 -0.69 -15.67
N ALA A 250 11.59 -0.24 -15.52
CA ALA A 250 10.59 -0.31 -16.58
C ALA A 250 11.02 0.52 -17.80
N ILE A 251 11.45 1.78 -17.60
CA ILE A 251 11.95 2.65 -18.68
C ILE A 251 13.10 1.95 -19.44
N LYS A 252 14.07 1.41 -18.70
CA LYS A 252 15.22 0.70 -19.28
C LYS A 252 14.78 -0.44 -20.19
N GLU A 253 13.81 -1.24 -19.76
CA GLU A 253 13.38 -2.42 -20.50
C GLU A 253 12.45 -2.12 -21.67
N ILE A 254 11.58 -1.13 -21.53
CA ILE A 254 10.79 -0.61 -22.64
C ILE A 254 11.72 -0.11 -23.75
N ASN A 255 12.73 0.68 -23.39
CA ASN A 255 13.67 1.23 -24.36
C ASN A 255 14.58 0.15 -24.97
N ALA A 256 15.01 -0.84 -24.18
CA ALA A 256 15.71 -2.01 -24.70
C ALA A 256 14.86 -2.85 -25.67
N ALA A 257 13.54 -2.85 -25.50
CA ALA A 257 12.58 -3.50 -26.40
C ALA A 257 12.21 -2.65 -27.63
N GLY A 258 12.90 -1.54 -27.89
CA GLY A 258 12.68 -0.65 -29.03
C GLY A 258 11.71 0.50 -28.75
N GLY A 259 11.39 0.76 -27.48
CA GLY A 259 10.59 1.90 -27.05
C GLY A 259 9.08 1.79 -27.36
N ALA A 260 8.37 2.89 -27.15
CA ALA A 260 6.95 3.02 -27.43
C ALA A 260 6.75 3.84 -28.71
N LEU A 261 5.79 3.44 -29.55
CA LEU A 261 5.52 4.09 -30.83
C LEU A 261 6.72 4.12 -31.79
N GLY A 262 7.79 3.36 -31.52
CA GLY A 262 9.04 3.35 -32.28
C GLY A 262 10.13 4.31 -31.77
N ASP A 263 9.89 5.05 -30.68
CA ASP A 263 10.88 5.91 -30.05
C ASP A 263 11.18 5.47 -28.61
N PRO A 264 12.39 5.74 -28.11
CA PRO A 264 12.66 5.65 -26.67
C PRO A 264 11.68 6.51 -25.86
N VAL A 265 11.12 5.91 -24.81
CA VAL A 265 10.36 6.62 -23.78
C VAL A 265 11.31 7.53 -23.01
N THR A 266 10.90 8.79 -22.82
CA THR A 266 11.64 9.80 -22.05
C THR A 266 11.05 9.90 -20.64
N TRP A 267 11.91 10.01 -19.64
CA TRP A 267 11.54 10.24 -18.25
C TRP A 267 11.95 11.65 -17.81
N ILE A 268 10.99 12.42 -17.31
CA ILE A 268 11.25 13.72 -16.66
C ILE A 268 11.00 13.53 -15.17
N ASP A 269 12.07 13.65 -14.41
CA ASP A 269 12.05 13.33 -13.00
C ASP A 269 11.38 14.42 -12.16
N GLY A 270 10.73 14.05 -11.06
CA GLY A 270 10.04 15.00 -10.19
C GLY A 270 9.72 14.45 -8.80
N ASP A 271 9.57 15.37 -7.86
CA ASP A 271 9.34 15.11 -6.43
C ASP A 271 7.93 15.57 -6.03
N ASP A 272 7.23 14.77 -5.25
CA ASP A 272 5.96 15.19 -4.64
C ASP A 272 6.17 15.88 -3.27
N GLY A 273 7.36 15.72 -2.68
CA GLY A 273 7.83 16.29 -1.42
C GLY A 273 7.03 15.91 -0.19
N THR A 274 6.10 14.95 -0.32
CA THR A 274 4.96 14.76 0.58
C THR A 274 4.29 16.08 0.97
N ASN A 275 4.29 17.06 0.04
CA ASN A 275 3.89 18.44 0.29
C ASN A 275 3.11 19.00 -0.92
N PRO A 276 1.88 19.52 -0.72
CA PRO A 276 1.04 19.99 -1.83
C PRO A 276 1.67 21.10 -2.67
N ALA A 277 2.48 22.00 -2.07
CA ALA A 277 3.10 23.09 -2.81
C ALA A 277 4.23 22.59 -3.72
N VAL A 278 5.06 21.67 -3.22
CA VAL A 278 6.10 21.01 -4.02
C VAL A 278 5.46 20.25 -5.18
N ALA A 279 4.48 19.40 -4.89
CA ALA A 279 3.82 18.59 -5.90
C ALA A 279 3.12 19.43 -6.98
N LYS A 280 2.40 20.51 -6.61
CA LYS A 280 1.77 21.43 -7.59
C LYS A 280 2.80 22.13 -8.48
N ALA A 281 3.94 22.53 -7.92
CA ALA A 281 5.04 23.11 -8.70
C ALA A 281 5.65 22.10 -9.68
N THR A 282 5.82 20.85 -9.25
CA THR A 282 6.31 19.77 -10.12
C THR A 282 5.31 19.44 -11.23
N VAL A 283 4.00 19.39 -10.93
CA VAL A 283 2.96 19.22 -11.96
C VAL A 283 3.00 20.37 -12.98
N ALA A 284 3.13 21.62 -12.54
CA ALA A 284 3.26 22.76 -13.46
C ALA A 284 4.49 22.62 -14.36
N SER A 285 5.65 22.22 -13.82
CA SER A 285 6.85 21.96 -14.61
C SER A 285 6.66 20.81 -15.61
N HIS A 286 5.91 19.77 -15.25
CA HIS A 286 5.61 18.65 -16.15
C HIS A 286 4.71 19.06 -17.31
N VAL A 287 3.74 19.95 -17.05
CA VAL A 287 2.90 20.55 -18.09
C VAL A 287 3.75 21.36 -19.07
N GLU A 288 4.64 22.21 -18.57
CA GLU A 288 5.56 22.99 -19.42
C GLU A 288 6.50 22.10 -20.24
N ALA A 289 6.92 20.96 -19.69
CA ALA A 289 7.82 20.03 -20.32
C ALA A 289 7.14 19.03 -21.30
N GLY A 290 5.82 19.10 -21.46
CA GLY A 290 5.07 18.22 -22.36
C GLY A 290 5.02 16.76 -21.90
N VAL A 291 4.98 16.53 -20.59
CA VAL A 291 4.70 15.20 -20.02
C VAL A 291 3.29 14.75 -20.42
N HIS A 292 3.10 13.48 -20.74
CA HIS A 292 1.80 12.91 -21.11
C HIS A 292 1.14 12.16 -19.94
N VAL A 293 1.95 11.41 -19.19
CA VAL A 293 1.52 10.63 -18.02
C VAL A 293 2.47 10.91 -16.87
N ILE A 294 1.92 11.29 -15.73
CA ILE A 294 2.63 11.50 -14.47
C ILE A 294 2.51 10.23 -13.64
N ILE A 295 3.63 9.61 -13.31
CA ILE A 295 3.74 8.45 -12.42
C ILE A 295 3.89 8.95 -10.99
N GLY A 296 2.83 8.83 -10.20
CA GLY A 296 2.67 9.43 -8.88
C GLY A 296 1.23 9.94 -8.65
N ALA A 297 0.95 10.78 -7.64
CA ALA A 297 1.86 11.10 -6.55
C ALA A 297 2.07 9.89 -5.63
N GLY A 298 3.11 9.91 -4.80
CA GLY A 298 3.37 8.86 -3.83
C GLY A 298 2.29 8.80 -2.75
N GLY A 299 2.00 9.96 -2.16
CA GLY A 299 1.01 10.10 -1.08
C GLY A 299 -0.43 10.29 -1.58
N SER A 300 -1.40 9.68 -0.87
CA SER A 300 -2.83 9.82 -1.17
C SER A 300 -3.33 11.26 -1.07
N GLY A 301 -3.00 11.96 0.03
CA GLY A 301 -3.36 13.36 0.21
C GLY A 301 -2.76 14.27 -0.88
N ILE A 302 -1.53 13.97 -1.32
CA ILE A 302 -0.88 14.72 -2.40
C ILE A 302 -1.56 14.49 -3.74
N SER A 303 -1.92 13.24 -4.03
CA SER A 303 -2.64 12.88 -5.25
C SER A 303 -3.99 13.61 -5.33
N ARG A 304 -4.73 13.66 -4.22
CA ARG A 304 -5.97 14.43 -4.12
C ARG A 304 -5.77 15.93 -4.41
N GLU A 305 -4.68 16.51 -3.90
CA GLU A 305 -4.39 17.93 -4.06
C GLU A 305 -3.97 18.31 -5.48
N VAL A 306 -3.27 17.44 -6.20
CA VAL A 306 -2.77 17.74 -7.56
C VAL A 306 -3.70 17.26 -8.67
N LEU A 307 -4.59 16.30 -8.41
CA LEU A 307 -5.47 15.73 -9.42
C LEU A 307 -6.26 16.79 -10.20
N PRO A 308 -6.86 17.84 -9.59
CA PRO A 308 -7.55 18.88 -10.34
C PRO A 308 -6.66 19.62 -11.35
N ASP A 309 -5.39 19.86 -11.01
CA ASP A 309 -4.43 20.53 -11.90
C ASP A 309 -4.01 19.61 -13.05
N VAL A 310 -3.81 18.31 -12.77
CA VAL A 310 -3.52 17.28 -13.77
C VAL A 310 -4.67 17.13 -14.77
N VAL A 311 -5.91 17.01 -14.27
CA VAL A 311 -7.13 16.90 -15.10
C VAL A 311 -7.33 18.16 -15.94
N LYS A 312 -7.12 19.35 -15.36
CA LYS A 312 -7.21 20.62 -16.09
C LYS A 312 -6.19 20.73 -17.22
N ALA A 313 -4.99 20.19 -17.01
CA ALA A 313 -3.95 20.11 -18.04
C ALA A 313 -4.20 18.98 -19.06
N GLY A 314 -5.18 18.11 -18.82
CA GLY A 314 -5.50 16.98 -19.67
C GLY A 314 -4.42 15.89 -19.65
N LEU A 315 -3.64 15.78 -18.56
CA LEU A 315 -2.62 14.73 -18.38
C LEU A 315 -3.20 13.55 -17.60
N VAL A 316 -2.55 12.38 -17.68
CA VAL A 316 -2.88 11.22 -16.84
C VAL A 316 -2.08 11.27 -15.54
N LEU A 317 -2.73 11.00 -14.41
CA LEU A 317 -2.08 10.72 -13.12
C LEU A 317 -2.18 9.23 -12.81
N PHE A 318 -1.05 8.52 -12.75
CA PHE A 318 -1.02 7.08 -12.53
C PHE A 318 -0.12 6.75 -11.33
N SER A 319 -0.72 6.56 -10.15
CA SER A 319 0.06 6.38 -8.92
C SER A 319 0.45 4.93 -8.67
N PRO A 320 1.69 4.68 -8.24
CA PRO A 320 2.11 3.36 -7.80
C PRO A 320 1.90 3.06 -6.32
N SER A 321 1.50 4.03 -5.49
CA SER A 321 1.54 3.86 -4.02
C SER A 321 0.43 4.52 -3.22
N ASN A 322 -0.49 5.26 -3.84
CA ASN A 322 -1.60 5.85 -3.09
C ASN A 322 -2.76 4.87 -2.85
N THR A 323 -3.18 4.73 -1.59
CA THR A 323 -4.12 3.67 -1.19
C THR A 323 -5.47 4.20 -0.72
N ASP A 324 -5.65 5.51 -0.51
CA ASP A 324 -6.92 6.08 -0.04
C ASP A 324 -8.06 5.62 -0.96
N ALA A 325 -9.01 4.86 -0.40
CA ALA A 325 -10.10 4.28 -1.16
C ALA A 325 -11.01 5.34 -1.80
N SER A 326 -11.10 6.54 -1.20
CA SER A 326 -11.96 7.61 -1.73
C SER A 326 -11.37 8.33 -2.94
N LEU A 327 -10.12 8.02 -3.34
CA LEU A 327 -9.57 8.47 -4.64
C LEU A 327 -10.32 7.84 -5.82
N THR A 328 -10.88 6.63 -5.65
CA THR A 328 -11.67 5.93 -6.67
C THR A 328 -12.91 6.72 -7.12
N ASP A 329 -13.48 7.52 -6.21
CA ASP A 329 -14.75 8.23 -6.43
C ASP A 329 -14.57 9.70 -6.87
N LEU A 330 -13.32 10.16 -7.06
CA LEU A 330 -13.05 11.52 -7.50
C LEU A 330 -13.46 11.73 -8.97
N ASP A 331 -13.94 12.94 -9.30
CA ASP A 331 -14.17 13.35 -10.69
C ASP A 331 -12.83 13.62 -11.38
N ASP A 332 -12.25 12.56 -11.91
CA ASP A 332 -10.94 12.52 -12.55
C ASP A 332 -11.02 12.66 -14.08
N LYS A 333 -12.22 12.76 -14.65
CA LYS A 333 -12.48 12.70 -16.10
C LYS A 333 -11.88 11.47 -16.79
N GLY A 334 -11.71 10.37 -16.06
CA GLY A 334 -11.07 9.14 -16.53
C GLY A 334 -9.56 9.28 -16.76
N LEU A 335 -8.90 10.19 -16.03
CA LEU A 335 -7.46 10.47 -16.15
C LEU A 335 -6.66 10.04 -14.91
N TYR A 336 -7.29 9.42 -13.92
CA TYR A 336 -6.61 8.89 -12.73
C TYR A 336 -6.63 7.36 -12.71
N PHE A 337 -5.48 6.78 -12.36
CA PHE A 337 -5.27 5.34 -12.24
C PHE A 337 -4.32 5.06 -11.08
N ARG A 338 -4.34 3.82 -10.58
CA ARG A 338 -3.32 3.35 -9.64
C ARG A 338 -3.00 1.88 -9.80
N THR A 339 -1.75 1.51 -9.56
CA THR A 339 -1.33 0.10 -9.44
C THR A 339 -1.29 -0.38 -7.99
N ALA A 340 -1.27 0.55 -7.02
CA ALA A 340 -1.53 0.22 -5.62
C ALA A 340 -3.00 -0.16 -5.39
N PRO A 341 -3.29 -1.16 -4.55
CA PRO A 341 -4.66 -1.50 -4.19
C PRO A 341 -5.24 -0.51 -3.16
N PRO A 342 -6.57 -0.27 -3.18
CA PRO A 342 -7.23 0.57 -2.18
C PRO A 342 -7.17 0.01 -0.74
N ASP A 343 -7.15 0.91 0.24
CA ASP A 343 -7.19 0.62 1.69
C ASP A 343 -8.41 -0.22 2.11
N SER A 344 -9.48 -0.16 1.34
CA SER A 344 -10.68 -0.98 1.53
C SER A 344 -10.39 -2.48 1.44
N LEU A 345 -9.31 -2.87 0.74
CA LEU A 345 -8.80 -4.24 0.71
C LEU A 345 -7.80 -4.53 1.84
N GLN A 346 -7.04 -3.53 2.31
CA GLN A 346 -6.00 -3.67 3.34
C GLN A 346 -6.54 -3.77 4.76
N GLY A 347 -7.59 -2.99 5.08
CA GLY A 347 -8.11 -2.87 6.45
C GLY A 347 -8.43 -4.22 7.10
N ARG A 348 -8.91 -5.19 6.30
CA ARG A 348 -9.18 -6.55 6.76
C ARG A 348 -7.91 -7.33 7.07
N ALA A 349 -6.92 -7.31 6.18
CA ALA A 349 -5.65 -8.00 6.39
C ALA A 349 -4.97 -7.50 7.68
N LEU A 350 -4.97 -6.18 7.89
CA LEU A 350 -4.38 -5.58 9.07
C LEU A 350 -5.16 -5.90 10.36
N ALA A 351 -6.50 -5.87 10.30
CA ALA A 351 -7.34 -6.31 11.41
C ALA A 351 -7.10 -7.78 11.77
N ASP A 352 -6.96 -8.67 10.77
CA ASP A 352 -6.64 -10.09 10.98
C ASP A 352 -5.29 -10.28 11.68
N VAL A 353 -4.25 -9.52 11.29
CA VAL A 353 -2.93 -9.54 11.96
C VAL A 353 -3.04 -9.13 13.42
N ILE A 354 -3.79 -8.06 13.71
CA ILE A 354 -4.03 -7.57 15.07
C ILE A 354 -4.81 -8.63 15.89
N MET A 355 -5.88 -9.19 15.34
CA MET A 355 -6.76 -10.11 16.04
C MET A 355 -6.13 -11.48 16.33
N ARG A 356 -5.20 -11.96 15.48
CA ARG A 356 -4.43 -13.20 15.74
C ARG A 356 -3.63 -13.15 17.05
N ASP A 357 -3.26 -11.97 17.51
CA ASP A 357 -2.51 -11.79 18.75
C ASP A 357 -3.40 -11.67 20.01
N GLY A 358 -4.73 -11.66 19.82
CA GLY A 358 -5.75 -11.66 20.88
C GLY A 358 -5.83 -10.41 21.78
N PRO A 359 -5.71 -9.18 21.25
CA PRO A 359 -5.73 -7.97 22.08
C PRO A 359 -7.10 -7.74 22.73
N GLN A 360 -7.07 -7.18 23.93
CA GLN A 360 -8.26 -6.78 24.67
C GLN A 360 -8.62 -5.32 24.44
N LYS A 361 -7.65 -4.41 24.29
CA LYS A 361 -7.88 -2.98 24.07
C LYS A 361 -6.92 -2.43 23.04
N ILE A 362 -7.47 -1.88 21.97
CA ILE A 362 -6.69 -1.45 20.81
C ILE A 362 -6.75 0.07 20.72
N ALA A 363 -5.60 0.72 20.64
CA ALA A 363 -5.52 2.10 20.18
C ALA A 363 -5.11 2.13 18.71
N ILE A 364 -5.74 2.99 17.91
CA ILE A 364 -5.37 3.25 16.52
C ILE A 364 -4.99 4.73 16.43
N VAL A 365 -3.73 4.98 16.12
CA VAL A 365 -3.17 6.31 15.93
C VAL A 365 -2.97 6.54 14.44
N ALA A 366 -3.53 7.61 13.90
CA ALA A 366 -3.42 7.94 12.48
C ALA A 366 -2.83 9.34 12.25
N ARG A 367 -1.99 9.50 11.23
CA ARG A 367 -1.74 10.82 10.65
C ARG A 367 -3.06 11.40 10.15
N LYS A 368 -3.24 12.70 10.37
CA LYS A 368 -4.50 13.39 10.06
C LYS A 368 -4.52 13.86 8.61
N ASP A 369 -4.69 12.90 7.72
CA ASP A 369 -4.96 13.13 6.31
C ASP A 369 -5.84 12.01 5.74
N SER A 370 -6.16 12.08 4.44
CA SER A 370 -7.09 11.14 3.82
C SER A 370 -6.60 9.69 3.83
N TYR A 371 -5.29 9.45 3.84
CA TYR A 371 -4.73 8.11 3.99
C TYR A 371 -4.91 7.62 5.43
N GLY A 372 -4.42 8.38 6.42
CA GLY A 372 -4.43 7.93 7.80
C GLY A 372 -5.83 7.76 8.38
N GLU A 373 -6.71 8.74 8.17
CA GLU A 373 -8.09 8.69 8.67
C GLU A 373 -8.94 7.66 7.90
N GLY A 374 -8.71 7.52 6.60
CA GLY A 374 -9.37 6.53 5.75
C GLY A 374 -9.06 5.11 6.22
N LEU A 375 -7.77 4.75 6.31
CA LEU A 375 -7.35 3.42 6.75
C LEU A 375 -7.71 3.15 8.22
N GLN A 376 -7.64 4.16 9.11
CA GLN A 376 -8.15 4.05 10.49
C GLN A 376 -9.63 3.65 10.49
N GLY A 377 -10.44 4.27 9.64
CA GLY A 377 -11.86 3.96 9.48
C GLY A 377 -12.12 2.52 9.02
N PHE A 378 -11.37 2.05 8.01
CA PHE A 378 -11.49 0.68 7.52
C PHE A 378 -11.07 -0.36 8.56
N VAL A 379 -9.92 -0.17 9.22
CA VAL A 379 -9.45 -1.09 10.25
C VAL A 379 -10.40 -1.12 11.44
N ARG A 380 -10.91 0.03 11.89
CA ARG A 380 -11.93 0.09 12.94
C ARG A 380 -13.14 -0.76 12.58
N ALA A 381 -13.68 -0.58 11.37
CA ALA A 381 -14.86 -1.32 10.93
C ALA A 381 -14.62 -2.84 10.90
N GLU A 382 -13.43 -3.29 10.49
CA GLU A 382 -13.07 -4.71 10.49
C GLU A 382 -12.86 -5.27 11.90
N LEU A 383 -12.27 -4.51 12.82
CA LEU A 383 -12.15 -4.89 14.23
C LEU A 383 -13.51 -4.99 14.93
N GLU A 384 -14.44 -4.08 14.64
CA GLU A 384 -15.82 -4.13 15.13
C GLU A 384 -16.54 -5.38 14.61
N LYS A 385 -16.40 -5.70 13.32
CA LYS A 385 -16.92 -6.97 12.74
C LYS A 385 -16.32 -8.21 13.39
N ALA A 386 -15.05 -8.14 13.81
CA ALA A 386 -14.36 -9.20 14.54
C ALA A 386 -14.74 -9.28 16.03
N GLY A 387 -15.65 -8.42 16.52
CA GLY A 387 -16.21 -8.49 17.87
C GLY A 387 -15.51 -7.59 18.90
N ILE A 388 -14.65 -6.65 18.48
CA ILE A 388 -14.11 -5.63 19.37
C ILE A 388 -15.16 -4.51 19.54
N GLY A 389 -15.68 -4.34 20.75
CA GLY A 389 -16.61 -3.26 21.08
C GLY A 389 -15.97 -1.88 21.02
N ALA A 390 -16.78 -0.84 20.78
CA ALA A 390 -16.31 0.55 20.70
C ALA A 390 -15.64 1.04 22.00
N ASP A 391 -16.03 0.49 23.16
CA ASP A 391 -15.41 0.76 24.47
C ASP A 391 -13.99 0.17 24.61
N ARG A 392 -13.62 -0.75 23.71
CA ARG A 392 -12.31 -1.39 23.60
C ARG A 392 -11.45 -0.84 22.47
N LEU A 393 -11.94 0.18 21.76
CA LEU A 393 -11.21 0.91 20.73
C LEU A 393 -10.96 2.35 21.15
N LYS A 394 -9.73 2.82 20.94
CA LYS A 394 -9.34 4.22 21.10
C LYS A 394 -8.81 4.75 19.78
N LEU A 395 -9.47 5.73 19.19
CA LEU A 395 -9.02 6.37 17.95
C LEU A 395 -8.35 7.69 18.30
N LEU A 396 -7.14 7.91 17.79
CA LEU A 396 -6.38 9.13 17.96
C LEU A 396 -5.81 9.56 16.61
N THR A 397 -5.56 10.84 16.48
CA THR A 397 -4.91 11.42 15.30
C THR A 397 -3.75 12.33 15.71
N TYR A 398 -2.80 12.54 14.81
CA TYR A 398 -1.78 13.58 14.94
C TYR A 398 -1.64 14.37 13.62
N GLU A 399 -1.28 15.63 13.72
CA GLU A 399 -0.99 16.47 12.54
C GLU A 399 0.38 16.04 11.96
N PRO A 400 0.45 15.64 10.67
CA PRO A 400 1.75 15.36 10.05
C PRO A 400 2.57 16.65 9.92
N PRO A 401 3.92 16.54 9.86
CA PRO A 401 4.79 17.67 9.59
C PRO A 401 4.44 18.36 8.25
N GLU A 402 4.47 19.69 8.21
CA GLU A 402 4.22 20.45 6.98
C GLU A 402 5.33 20.24 5.94
N ASP A 403 6.58 20.11 6.40
CA ASP A 403 7.75 19.84 5.59
C ASP A 403 8.87 19.19 6.44
N ALA A 404 10.01 18.91 5.81
CA ALA A 404 11.18 18.33 6.48
C ALA A 404 11.86 19.25 7.52
N LYS A 405 11.50 20.54 7.58
CA LYS A 405 12.03 21.53 8.54
C LYS A 405 11.07 21.78 9.70
N ALA A 406 9.82 21.31 9.59
CA ALA A 406 8.83 21.43 10.62
C ALA A 406 9.29 20.74 11.92
N LYS A 407 8.69 21.18 13.04
CA LYS A 407 8.96 20.54 14.33
C LYS A 407 8.50 19.08 14.27
N PRO A 408 9.23 18.14 14.90
CA PRO A 408 8.76 16.77 15.03
C PRO A 408 7.37 16.72 15.68
N VAL A 409 6.59 15.71 15.31
CA VAL A 409 5.28 15.44 15.92
C VAL A 409 5.42 15.36 17.45
N ASP A 410 4.64 16.16 18.17
CA ASP A 410 4.48 16.04 19.62
C ASP A 410 3.24 15.20 19.93
N PHE A 411 3.46 13.95 20.32
CA PHE A 411 2.40 12.99 20.65
C PHE A 411 2.32 12.69 22.15
N THR A 412 2.83 13.58 23.00
CA THR A 412 2.92 13.35 24.45
C THR A 412 1.55 13.10 25.11
N SER A 413 0.55 13.92 24.78
CA SER A 413 -0.81 13.78 25.31
C SER A 413 -1.49 12.48 24.84
N GLY A 414 -1.38 12.17 23.55
CA GLY A 414 -1.91 10.94 22.97
C GLY A 414 -1.29 9.69 23.59
N ALA A 415 0.02 9.69 23.85
CA ALA A 415 0.70 8.60 24.55
C ALA A 415 0.19 8.39 25.99
N GLN A 416 -0.08 9.48 26.73
CA GLN A 416 -0.70 9.39 28.06
C GLN A 416 -2.13 8.85 27.98
N GLU A 417 -2.90 9.27 26.98
CA GLU A 417 -4.26 8.76 26.77
C GLU A 417 -4.27 7.26 26.46
N ILE A 418 -3.34 6.77 25.61
CA ILE A 418 -3.18 5.34 25.32
C ILE A 418 -2.82 4.55 26.58
N LYS A 419 -1.91 5.09 27.40
CA LYS A 419 -1.55 4.49 28.68
C LYS A 419 -2.73 4.42 29.64
N SER A 420 -3.45 5.52 29.83
CA SER A 420 -4.64 5.58 30.70
C SER A 420 -5.78 4.70 30.20
N PHE A 421 -5.93 4.57 28.88
CA PHE A 421 -6.90 3.66 28.29
C PHE A 421 -6.58 2.19 28.61
N GLY A 422 -5.30 1.88 28.82
CA GLY A 422 -4.80 0.53 29.08
C GLY A 422 -4.80 -0.32 27.80
N ALA A 423 -4.40 0.27 26.68
CA ALA A 423 -4.24 -0.46 25.43
C ALA A 423 -3.21 -1.58 25.59
N ASP A 424 -3.46 -2.75 24.99
CA ASP A 424 -2.50 -3.86 24.87
C ASP A 424 -2.06 -4.09 23.40
N ALA A 425 -2.63 -3.32 22.48
CA ALA A 425 -2.22 -3.18 21.09
C ALA A 425 -2.33 -1.71 20.65
N VAL A 426 -1.33 -1.23 19.92
CA VAL A 426 -1.34 0.10 19.28
C VAL A 426 -1.02 -0.06 17.79
N LEU A 427 -1.96 0.29 16.93
CA LEU A 427 -1.74 0.45 15.50
C LEU A 427 -1.33 1.90 15.21
N ILE A 428 -0.27 2.09 14.42
CA ILE A 428 0.24 3.40 14.02
C ILE A 428 0.20 3.48 12.50
N ILE A 429 -0.67 4.35 11.98
CA ILE A 429 -0.86 4.64 10.56
C ILE A 429 -0.18 5.98 10.27
N GLY A 430 0.96 5.93 9.59
CA GLY A 430 1.79 7.09 9.31
C GLY A 430 2.99 6.74 8.43
N PHE A 431 3.86 7.71 8.17
CA PHE A 431 5.13 7.49 7.43
C PHE A 431 6.32 7.51 8.40
N GLY A 432 7.49 8.01 7.97
CA GLY A 432 8.69 8.09 8.81
C GLY A 432 8.51 8.94 10.07
N GLU A 433 7.68 10.00 10.00
CA GLU A 433 7.35 10.88 11.13
C GLU A 433 6.71 10.12 12.30
N SER A 434 6.05 9.00 12.01
CA SER A 434 5.35 8.19 13.01
C SER A 434 6.29 7.54 14.03
N ALA A 435 7.60 7.55 13.79
CA ALA A 435 8.62 7.21 14.79
C ALA A 435 8.51 8.07 16.06
N ALA A 436 8.02 9.31 15.94
CA ALA A 436 7.76 10.18 17.08
C ALA A 436 6.63 9.67 17.99
N VAL A 437 5.64 8.98 17.43
CA VAL A 437 4.55 8.33 18.19
C VAL A 437 5.12 7.19 19.04
N ILE A 438 5.94 6.32 18.44
CA ILE A 438 6.59 5.20 19.16
C ILE A 438 7.47 5.72 20.31
N ARG A 439 8.26 6.77 20.03
CA ARG A 439 9.07 7.45 21.05
C ARG A 439 8.22 7.99 22.20
N ALA A 440 7.13 8.69 21.89
CA ALA A 440 6.22 9.25 22.89
C ALA A 440 5.56 8.17 23.76
N LEU A 441 5.19 7.02 23.18
CA LEU A 441 4.69 5.86 23.93
C LEU A 441 5.72 5.36 24.95
N ALA A 442 6.97 5.18 24.51
CA ALA A 442 8.06 4.77 25.39
C ALA A 442 8.33 5.81 26.49
N ASP A 443 8.32 7.10 26.15
CA ASP A 443 8.54 8.22 27.10
C ASP A 443 7.40 8.34 28.13
N ALA A 444 6.17 7.98 27.74
CA ALA A 444 5.03 7.86 28.65
C ALA A 444 5.12 6.63 29.58
N GLY A 445 6.10 5.74 29.38
CA GLY A 445 6.28 4.51 30.15
C GLY A 445 5.35 3.37 29.70
N VAL A 446 4.89 3.39 28.45
CA VAL A 446 4.21 2.24 27.84
C VAL A 446 5.26 1.15 27.57
N GLN A 447 5.05 -0.04 28.14
CA GLN A 447 5.97 -1.17 27.98
C GLN A 447 5.73 -1.84 26.62
N LEU A 448 6.55 -1.52 25.63
CA LEU A 448 6.45 -2.13 24.29
C LEU A 448 6.94 -3.58 24.31
N ARG A 449 6.16 -4.47 23.69
CA ARG A 449 6.54 -5.87 23.48
C ARG A 449 7.57 -5.94 22.36
N ARG A 450 8.72 -6.57 22.65
CA ARG A 450 9.83 -6.79 21.70
C ARG A 450 9.96 -8.24 21.32
#